data_AF-A0A820GCB4-F1
#
_entry.id   AF-A0A820GCB4-F1
#
_cell.length_a   1.000
_cell.length_b   1.000
_cell.length_c   1.000
_cell.angle_alpha   90.00
_cell.angle_beta   90.00
_cell.angle_gamma   90.00
#
_symmetry.space_group_name_H-M   'P 1'
#
loop_
_entity.id
_entity.type
_entity.pdbx_description
1 polymer ?
#
loop_
_entity_poly.entity_id
_entity_poly.type
_entity_poly.pdbx_seq_one_letter_code
_entity_poly.pdbx_strand_id
1 'polypeptide(L)' 'DEVLIAGFGRKGHAVGDIPGVRFKVVKVANVSLWALYREKKERPRS' A
#
# COMPACT_ATOMS: atom_id res chain seq x y z
N ASP A 1 7.32 -1.33 -10.55
CA ASP A 1 7.60 -1.58 -9.13
C ASP A 1 6.77 -2.71 -8.58
N GLU A 2 7.41 -3.61 -7.85
CA GLU A 2 6.69 -4.64 -7.11
C GLU A 2 6.08 -4.07 -5.84
N VAL A 3 4.82 -4.44 -5.59
CA VAL A 3 4.03 -3.87 -4.50
C VAL A 3 3.35 -4.97 -3.68
N LEU A 4 3.33 -4.78 -2.36
CA LEU A 4 2.56 -5.61 -1.45
C LEU A 4 1.19 -4.97 -1.23
N ILE A 5 0.14 -5.73 -1.50
CA ILE A 5 -1.24 -5.29 -1.39
C ILE A 5 -1.90 -5.97 -0.19
N ALA A 6 -2.76 -5.23 0.52
CA ALA A 6 -3.62 -5.76 1.58
C ALA A 6 -5.07 -5.30 1.37
N GLY A 7 -6.04 -6.08 1.86
CA GLY A 7 -7.45 -5.67 1.86
C GLY A 7 -7.70 -4.49 2.80
N PHE A 8 -8.77 -3.73 2.56
CA PHE A 8 -9.21 -2.66 3.48
C PHE A 8 -9.92 -3.17 4.75
N GLY A 9 -10.07 -4.48 4.93
CA GLY A 9 -10.71 -5.08 6.11
C GLY A 9 -12.21 -5.34 5.97
N ARG A 10 -12.84 -4.98 4.84
CA ARG A 10 -14.19 -5.47 4.47
C ARG A 10 -14.06 -6.53 3.37
N LYS A 11 -14.47 -7.76 3.67
CA LYS A 11 -14.32 -8.90 2.75
C LYS A 11 -15.09 -8.65 1.45
N GLY A 12 -14.38 -8.50 0.33
CA GLY A 12 -14.97 -8.40 -1.01
C GLY A 12 -15.63 -7.05 -1.35
N HIS A 13 -15.74 -6.12 -0.41
CA HIS A 13 -16.41 -4.83 -0.59
C HIS A 13 -15.42 -3.66 -0.57
N ALA A 14 -15.74 -2.61 -1.31
CA ALA A 14 -15.01 -1.35 -1.24
C ALA A 14 -15.24 -0.69 0.13
N VAL A 15 -14.27 0.11 0.56
CA VAL A 15 -14.33 0.84 1.83
C VAL A 15 -14.20 2.33 1.55
N GLY A 16 -15.11 3.14 2.10
CA GLY A 16 -15.19 4.58 1.87
C GLY A 16 -15.89 4.93 0.55
N ASP A 17 -15.53 6.07 -0.01
CA ASP A 17 -16.26 6.70 -1.12
C ASP A 17 -15.71 6.34 -2.50
N ILE A 18 -14.65 5.53 -2.55
CA ILE A 18 -14.01 5.14 -3.82
C ILE A 18 -14.62 3.82 -4.29
N PRO A 19 -15.48 3.83 -5.32
CA PRO A 19 -16.09 2.61 -5.83
C PRO A 19 -15.03 1.71 -6.50
N GLY A 20 -15.19 0.39 -6.34
CA GLY A 20 -14.32 -0.62 -6.96
C GLY A 20 -12.97 -0.83 -6.27
N VAL A 21 -12.52 0.08 -5.39
CA VAL A 21 -11.24 -0.01 -4.70
C VAL A 21 -11.37 -0.79 -3.40
N ARG A 22 -10.88 -2.04 -3.43
CA ARG A 22 -11.02 -3.04 -2.36
C ARG A 22 -9.72 -3.34 -1.63
N PHE A 23 -8.60 -2.87 -2.17
CA PHE A 23 -7.28 -3.14 -1.66
C PHE A 23 -6.43 -1.88 -1.61
N LYS A 24 -5.49 -1.84 -0.66
CA LYS A 24 -4.50 -0.77 -0.48
C LYS A 24 -3.09 -1.31 -0.65
N VAL A 25 -2.19 -0.42 -1.06
CA VAL A 25 -0.75 -0.73 -1.10
C VAL A 25 -0.14 -0.50 0.28
N VAL A 26 0.70 -1.43 0.73
CA VAL A 26 1.36 -1.38 2.05
C VAL A 26 2.87 -1.26 1.92
N LYS A 27 3.47 -1.91 0.92
CA LYS A 27 4.91 -1.86 0.66
C LYS A 27 5.17 -1.71 -0.83
N VAL A 28 6.28 -1.05 -1.17
CA VAL A 28 6.79 -0.89 -2.54
C VAL A 28 8.27 -1.20 -2.50
N ALA A 29 8.77 -2.01 -3.44
CA ALA A 29 10.20 -2.37 -3.54
C ALA A 29 10.79 -2.88 -2.20
N ASN A 30 10.08 -3.78 -1.53
CA ASN A 30 10.41 -4.33 -0.20
C ASN A 30 10.50 -3.31 0.96
N VAL A 31 10.14 -2.04 0.74
CA VAL A 31 10.09 -1.00 1.77
C VAL A 31 8.64 -0.64 2.10
N SER A 32 8.36 -0.44 3.39
CA SER A 32 7.03 0.03 3.84
C SER A 32 6.76 1.44 3.34
N LEU A 33 5.59 1.66 2.74
CA LEU A 33 5.14 3.00 2.33
C LEU A 33 5.14 3.99 3.50
N TRP A 34 4.83 3.51 4.71
CA TRP A 34 4.87 4.33 5.91
C TRP A 34 6.29 4.77 6.29
N ALA A 35 7.29 3.92 6.03
CA ALA A 35 8.69 4.25 6.27
C ALA A 35 9.22 5.23 5.23
N LEU A 36 8.79 5.10 3.96
CA LEU A 36 9.10 6.07 2.91
C LEU A 36 8.47 7.44 3.19
N TYR A 37 7.18 7.46 3.56
CA TYR A 37 6.45 8.71 3.85
C TYR A 37 7.01 9.48 5.05
N ARG A 38 7.51 8.76 6.07
CA ARG A 38 8.14 9.35 7.25
C ARG A 38 9.65 9.56 7.10
N GLU A 39 10.19 9.37 5.89
CA GLU A 39 11.62 9.51 5.60
C GLU A 39 12.53 8.66 6.48
N LYS A 40 12.01 7.57 7.05
CA LYS A 40 12.77 6.63 7.89
C LYS A 40 13.62 5.68 7.07
N LYS A 41 13.26 5.48 5.81
CA LYS A 41 13.98 4.66 4.84
C LYS A 41 13.88 5.35 3.49
N GLU A 42 14.95 5.26 2.71
CA GLU A 42 14.90 5.61 1.30
C GLU A 42 14.42 4.42 0.47
N ARG A 43 13.84 4.75 -0.67
CA ARG A 43 13.50 3.75 -1.66
C ARG A 43 14.79 3.19 -2.27
N PRO A 44 15.00 1.86 -2.28
CA PRO A 44 16.15 1.29 -2.96
C PRO A 44 16.12 1.69 -4.43
N ARG A 45 17.24 2.23 -4.92
CA ARG A 45 17.44 2.58 -6.32
C ARG A 45 18.08 1.38 -7.01
N SER A 46 17.28 0.67 -7.80
CA SER A 46 17.69 -0.41 -8.70
C SER A 46 16.78 -0.36 -9.91
#